data_AF-A0A7C8MAS7-F1
#
_entry.id   AF-A0A7C8MAS7-F1
#
_cell.length_a   1.000
_cell.length_b   1.000
_cell.length_c   1.000
_cell.angle_alpha   90.00
_cell.angle_beta   90.00
_cell.angle_gamma   90.00
#
_symmetry.space_group_name_H-M   'P 1'
#
loop_
_entity.id
_entity.type
_entity.pdbx_description
1 polymer ?
#
loop_
_entity_poly.entity_id
_entity_poly.type
_entity_poly.pdbx_seq_one_letter_code
_entity_poly.pdbx_strand_id
1 'polypeptide(L)'
;MSFLRLRSHAPGARAAESAGATEATSATRSSTPRPKPATCRRNNSNITTMADQLLERAREAVEGQIDFEGQRLAEMITTVVLGGAGIFAFFIGFMAQDIKLSLYIGLAGTAVTFLAVVPPWPLYNKNPEDWLAPYSTTSGINIDVDGQKVG
;
A
#
# COMPACT_ATOMS: atom_id res chain seq x y z
N MET A 1 -13.20 36.13 39.19
CA MET A 1 -14.49 36.79 38.83
C MET A 1 -15.08 36.08 37.63
N SER A 2 -16.34 35.67 37.72
CA SER A 2 -17.04 34.94 36.67
C SER A 2 -17.40 35.83 35.50
N PHE A 3 -17.35 35.31 34.27
CA PHE A 3 -18.24 35.74 33.19
C PHE A 3 -18.63 34.56 32.30
N LEU A 4 -19.82 34.01 32.53
CA LEU A 4 -20.54 33.18 31.55
C LEU A 4 -21.34 34.07 30.60
N ARG A 5 -21.30 33.76 29.30
CA ARG A 5 -22.41 33.81 28.32
C ARG A 5 -21.86 33.28 26.99
N LEU A 6 -22.28 32.14 26.41
CA LEU A 6 -23.60 31.49 26.23
C LEU A 6 -24.46 32.13 25.12
N ARG A 7 -24.98 31.26 24.23
CA ARG A 7 -25.78 31.49 23.00
C ARG A 7 -24.99 31.98 21.76
N SER A 8 -25.39 31.66 20.52
CA SER A 8 -26.62 30.96 20.09
C SER A 8 -26.42 29.93 18.96
N HIS A 9 -27.27 28.91 19.01
CA HIS A 9 -27.66 28.02 17.91
C HIS A 9 -28.50 28.78 16.87
N ALA A 10 -28.32 28.49 15.57
CA ALA A 10 -29.31 28.67 14.49
C ALA A 10 -28.86 27.97 13.19
N PRO A 11 -29.62 26.99 12.67
CA PRO A 11 -29.46 26.45 11.32
C PRO A 11 -30.49 27.03 10.33
N GLY A 12 -30.17 27.01 9.04
CA GLY A 12 -31.16 27.06 7.97
C GLY A 12 -31.04 28.22 6.97
N ALA A 13 -30.72 27.88 5.71
CA ALA A 13 -31.26 28.51 4.51
C ALA A 13 -31.21 27.49 3.36
N ARG A 14 -32.32 27.33 2.64
CA ARG A 14 -32.54 26.40 1.51
C ARG A 14 -32.95 27.24 0.29
N ALA A 15 -32.74 26.71 -0.93
CA ALA A 15 -32.85 27.43 -2.23
C ALA A 15 -31.74 28.48 -2.43
N ALA A 16 -31.32 28.91 -3.64
CA ALA A 16 -31.74 28.66 -5.04
C ALA A 16 -30.49 28.87 -5.95
N GLU A 17 -30.42 28.73 -7.28
CA GLU A 17 -31.35 28.31 -8.36
C GLU A 17 -30.52 27.87 -9.61
N SER A 18 -31.17 27.52 -10.73
CA SER A 18 -30.64 27.33 -12.11
C SER A 18 -29.74 26.09 -12.36
N ALA A 19 -30.08 25.14 -13.25
CA ALA A 19 -30.53 25.22 -14.65
C ALA A 19 -29.40 25.59 -15.64
N GLY A 20 -28.67 24.57 -16.09
CA GLY A 20 -27.77 24.63 -17.24
C GLY A 20 -28.03 23.41 -18.14
N ALA A 21 -28.48 23.64 -19.37
CA ALA A 21 -28.83 22.58 -20.31
C ALA A 21 -27.62 22.13 -21.14
N THR A 22 -27.57 20.83 -21.47
CA THR A 22 -27.00 20.21 -22.69
C THR A 22 -27.17 18.69 -22.49
N GLU A 23 -28.19 18.06 -23.04
CA GLU A 23 -28.37 17.68 -24.46
C GLU A 23 -27.41 16.55 -24.92
N ALA A 24 -28.05 15.47 -25.34
CA ALA A 24 -27.58 14.20 -25.89
C ALA A 24 -26.11 14.04 -26.35
N THR A 25 -25.50 12.91 -25.98
CA THR A 25 -25.14 11.86 -26.97
C THR A 25 -24.87 10.51 -26.31
N SER A 26 -25.54 9.50 -26.83
CA SER A 26 -25.33 8.08 -26.54
C SER A 26 -23.92 7.60 -26.90
N ALA A 27 -23.21 7.00 -25.93
CA ALA A 27 -22.00 6.22 -26.21
C ALA A 27 -21.87 5.04 -25.23
N THR A 28 -22.50 3.91 -25.58
CA THR A 28 -22.22 2.60 -24.98
C THR A 28 -20.72 2.30 -25.09
N ARG A 29 -19.97 2.45 -24.00
CA ARG A 29 -18.55 2.07 -23.97
C ARG A 29 -18.37 0.80 -23.14
N SER A 30 -18.61 -0.32 -23.80
CA SER A 30 -18.26 -1.64 -23.30
C SER A 30 -16.80 -1.68 -22.85
N SER A 31 -16.58 -2.09 -21.60
CA SER A 31 -15.26 -2.28 -21.00
C SER A 31 -14.60 -3.57 -21.51
N THR A 32 -14.32 -3.63 -22.81
CA THR A 32 -13.49 -4.68 -23.40
C THR A 32 -12.08 -4.59 -22.80
N PRO A 33 -11.50 -5.69 -22.28
CA PRO A 33 -10.11 -5.70 -21.84
C PRO A 33 -9.18 -5.30 -22.99
N ARG A 34 -8.33 -4.31 -22.76
CA ARG A 34 -7.41 -3.79 -23.78
C ARG A 34 -6.41 -4.89 -24.15
N PRO A 35 -6.34 -5.38 -25.41
CA PRO A 35 -5.33 -6.36 -25.77
C PRO A 35 -3.92 -5.76 -25.60
N LYS A 36 -2.99 -6.56 -25.05
CA LYS A 36 -1.60 -6.14 -24.84
C LYS A 36 -0.96 -5.76 -26.18
N PRO A 37 -0.19 -4.66 -26.27
CA PRO A 37 0.45 -4.26 -27.52
C PRO A 37 1.43 -5.35 -27.98
N ALA A 38 1.32 -5.77 -29.24
CA ALA A 38 2.22 -6.75 -29.82
C ALA A 38 3.62 -6.15 -30.01
N THR A 39 4.57 -6.57 -29.17
CA THR A 39 5.97 -6.17 -29.29
C THR A 39 6.57 -6.72 -30.59
N CYS A 40 7.11 -5.84 -31.45
CA CYS A 40 7.85 -6.26 -32.63
C CYS A 40 9.04 -7.14 -32.23
N ARG A 41 8.99 -8.42 -32.60
CA ARG A 41 9.95 -9.46 -32.23
C ARG A 41 11.31 -9.22 -32.90
N ARG A 42 12.18 -8.44 -32.26
CA ARG A 42 13.57 -8.26 -32.68
C ARG A 42 14.31 -9.60 -32.59
N ASN A 43 14.69 -10.15 -33.73
CA ASN A 43 15.36 -11.44 -33.83
C ASN A 43 16.84 -11.35 -33.40
N ASN A 44 17.09 -11.47 -32.09
CA ASN A 44 18.34 -12.00 -31.55
C ASN A 44 18.03 -12.66 -30.20
N SER A 45 17.75 -13.96 -30.22
CA SER A 45 16.92 -14.63 -29.19
C SER A 45 17.66 -15.68 -28.34
N ASN A 46 18.98 -15.57 -28.19
CA ASN A 46 19.78 -16.49 -27.37
C ASN A 46 20.45 -15.81 -26.15
N ILE A 47 21.00 -14.60 -26.30
CA ILE A 47 21.65 -13.88 -25.19
C ILE A 47 20.62 -13.21 -24.26
N THR A 48 19.62 -12.53 -24.81
CA THR A 48 18.61 -11.77 -24.05
C THR A 48 17.77 -12.69 -23.18
N THR A 49 17.36 -13.85 -23.69
CA THR A 49 16.42 -14.77 -23.04
C THR A 49 16.86 -15.26 -21.66
N MET A 50 18.16 -15.44 -21.41
CA MET A 50 18.66 -15.86 -20.09
C MET A 50 18.66 -14.70 -19.08
N ALA A 51 19.00 -13.48 -19.54
CA ALA A 51 18.95 -12.29 -18.71
C ALA A 51 17.49 -11.90 -18.40
N ASP A 52 16.60 -11.95 -19.39
CA ASP A 52 15.17 -11.68 -19.24
C ASP A 52 14.51 -12.68 -18.28
N GLN A 53 14.86 -13.97 -18.35
CA GLN A 53 14.39 -14.98 -17.39
C GLN A 53 14.86 -14.70 -15.96
N LEU A 54 16.13 -14.30 -15.78
CA LEU A 54 16.66 -13.96 -14.45
C LEU A 54 16.01 -12.69 -13.90
N LEU A 55 15.79 -11.68 -14.75
CA LEU A 55 15.07 -10.46 -14.38
C LEU A 55 13.62 -10.74 -14.01
N GLU A 56 12.92 -11.60 -14.75
CA GLU A 56 11.53 -11.95 -14.43
C GLU A 56 11.45 -12.79 -13.14
N ARG A 57 12.40 -13.69 -12.88
CA ARG A 57 12.47 -14.42 -11.59
C ARG A 57 12.84 -13.52 -10.43
N ALA A 58 13.72 -12.54 -10.63
CA ALA A 58 14.01 -11.52 -9.63
C ALA A 58 12.79 -10.61 -9.41
N ARG A 59 12.03 -10.28 -10.46
CA ARG A 59 10.77 -9.53 -10.38
C ARG A 59 9.71 -10.33 -9.61
N GLU A 60 9.44 -11.59 -9.95
CA GLU A 60 8.52 -12.46 -9.19
C GLU A 60 8.95 -12.60 -7.72
N ALA A 61 10.26 -12.69 -7.44
CA ALA A 61 10.82 -12.74 -6.09
C ALA A 61 10.91 -11.38 -5.36
N VAL A 62 10.43 -10.28 -5.98
CA VAL A 62 10.37 -8.92 -5.40
C VAL A 62 8.94 -8.36 -5.43
N GLU A 63 8.11 -8.79 -6.38
CA GLU A 63 6.69 -8.45 -6.55
C GLU A 63 5.79 -9.43 -5.77
N GLY A 64 6.32 -9.94 -4.65
CA GLY A 64 5.60 -10.81 -3.74
C GLY A 64 4.43 -10.06 -3.11
N GLN A 65 3.20 -10.53 -3.37
CA GLN A 65 2.03 -10.08 -2.63
C GLN A 65 2.27 -10.31 -1.13
N ILE A 66 2.15 -9.26 -0.33
CA ILE A 66 2.40 -9.29 1.11
C ILE A 66 1.09 -9.50 1.85
N ASP A 67 1.03 -10.62 2.57
CA ASP A 67 0.02 -10.97 3.59
C ASP A 67 0.04 -9.94 4.74
N PHE A 68 -1.12 -9.65 5.33
CA PHE A 68 -1.23 -8.78 6.52
C PHE A 68 -0.39 -9.30 7.70
N GLU A 69 -0.32 -10.62 7.91
CA GLU A 69 0.55 -11.21 8.94
C GLU A 69 2.04 -11.07 8.55
N GLY A 70 2.36 -11.15 7.25
CA GLY A 70 3.69 -10.85 6.71
C GLY A 70 4.14 -9.43 7.03
N GLN A 71 3.27 -8.44 6.80
CA GLN A 71 3.52 -7.04 7.14
C GLN A 71 3.74 -6.84 8.65
N ARG A 72 2.92 -7.49 9.49
CA ARG A 72 3.05 -7.41 10.95
C ARG A 72 4.34 -8.05 11.47
N LEU A 73 4.76 -9.17 10.89
CA LEU A 73 6.05 -9.81 11.20
C LEU A 73 7.22 -8.89 10.81
N ALA A 74 7.17 -8.29 9.62
CA ALA A 74 8.17 -7.33 9.15
C ALA A 74 8.30 -6.10 10.07
N GLU A 75 7.19 -5.55 10.56
CA GLU A 75 7.19 -4.44 11.53
C GLU A 75 7.81 -4.85 12.88
N MET A 76 7.44 -6.02 13.41
CA MET A 76 7.97 -6.54 14.67
C MET A 76 9.49 -6.80 14.57
N ILE A 77 9.95 -7.42 13.48
CA ILE A 77 11.38 -7.65 13.21
C ILE A 77 12.13 -6.31 13.10
N THR A 78 11.59 -5.35 12.36
CA THR A 78 12.18 -4.00 12.21
C THR A 78 12.38 -3.35 13.58
N THR A 79 11.33 -3.33 14.40
CA THR A 79 11.35 -2.68 15.72
C THR A 79 12.32 -3.36 16.69
N VAL A 80 12.30 -4.70 16.76
CA VAL A 80 13.16 -5.46 17.68
C VAL A 80 14.63 -5.39 17.24
N VAL A 81 14.92 -5.54 15.94
CA VAL A 81 16.30 -5.55 15.43
C VAL A 81 16.92 -4.14 15.48
N LEU A 82 16.23 -3.10 15.02
CA LEU A 82 16.76 -1.73 15.08
C LEU A 82 16.84 -1.21 16.52
N GLY A 83 15.82 -1.48 17.36
CA GLY A 83 15.84 -1.12 18.77
C GLY A 83 16.98 -1.80 19.53
N GLY A 84 17.15 -3.11 19.34
CA GLY A 84 18.26 -3.87 19.90
C GLY A 84 19.63 -3.37 19.39
N ALA A 85 19.78 -3.19 18.07
CA ALA A 85 21.02 -2.70 17.47
C ALA A 85 21.39 -1.30 17.98
N GLY A 86 20.42 -0.40 18.17
CA GLY A 86 20.64 0.92 18.77
C GLY A 86 21.16 0.84 20.20
N ILE A 87 20.57 -0.03 21.03
CA ILE A 87 21.02 -0.28 22.41
C ILE A 87 22.46 -0.83 22.41
N PHE A 88 22.77 -1.85 21.59
CA PHE A 88 24.12 -2.41 21.50
C PHE A 88 25.14 -1.39 20.96
N ALA A 89 24.79 -0.63 19.91
CA ALA A 89 25.64 0.41 19.34
C ALA A 89 25.96 1.51 20.37
N PHE A 90 25.00 1.87 21.21
CA PHE A 90 25.19 2.83 22.30
C PHE A 90 26.15 2.28 23.37
N PHE A 91 25.89 1.09 23.91
CA PHE A 91 26.74 0.51 24.96
C PHE A 91 28.17 0.27 24.49
N ILE A 92 28.36 -0.33 23.30
CA ILE A 92 29.69 -0.63 22.75
C ILE A 92 30.44 0.68 22.40
N GLY A 93 29.76 1.63 21.76
CA GLY A 93 30.33 2.95 21.46
C GLY A 93 30.72 3.73 22.72
N PHE A 94 29.91 3.66 23.78
CA PHE A 94 30.18 4.31 25.05
C PHE A 94 31.36 3.67 25.80
N MET A 95 31.49 2.35 25.81
CA MET A 95 32.66 1.66 26.38
C MET A 95 33.95 1.98 25.60
N ALA A 96 33.87 2.10 24.27
CA ALA A 96 35.01 2.42 23.41
C ALA A 96 35.36 3.93 23.35
N GLN A 97 34.46 4.81 23.82
CA GLN A 97 34.54 6.26 23.65
C GLN A 97 34.71 6.74 22.19
N ASP A 98 34.24 5.94 21.21
CA ASP A 98 34.30 6.26 19.77
C ASP A 98 32.92 6.26 19.12
N ILE A 99 32.50 7.43 18.65
CA ILE A 99 31.23 7.63 17.93
C ILE A 99 31.21 6.94 16.55
N LYS A 100 32.37 6.77 15.91
CA LYS A 100 32.47 6.07 14.61
C LYS A 100 32.16 4.59 14.76
N LEU A 101 32.66 3.96 15.82
CA LEU A 101 32.37 2.56 16.15
C LEU A 101 30.86 2.36 16.36
N SER A 102 30.23 3.24 17.13
CA SER A 102 28.77 3.25 17.34
C SER A 102 28.01 3.37 16.01
N LEU A 103 28.43 4.30 15.14
CA LEU A 103 27.83 4.49 13.81
C LEU A 103 27.99 3.25 12.91
N TYR A 104 29.16 2.60 12.90
CA TYR A 104 29.36 1.36 12.12
C TYR A 104 28.46 0.23 12.61
N ILE A 105 28.26 0.08 13.91
CA ILE A 105 27.34 -0.94 14.47
C ILE A 105 25.88 -0.60 14.11
N GLY A 106 25.48 0.68 14.21
CA GLY A 106 24.16 1.14 13.79
C GLY A 106 23.88 0.92 12.30
N LEU A 107 24.86 1.22 11.44
CA LEU A 107 24.78 0.97 9.99
C LEU A 107 24.75 -0.53 9.67
N ALA A 108 25.54 -1.35 10.36
CA ALA A 108 25.51 -2.80 10.20
C ALA A 108 24.14 -3.38 10.61
N GLY A 109 23.60 -2.98 11.77
CA GLY A 109 22.26 -3.36 12.20
C GLY A 109 21.17 -2.91 11.22
N THR A 110 21.28 -1.69 10.70
CA THR A 110 20.35 -1.17 9.69
C THR A 110 20.41 -1.94 8.37
N ALA A 111 21.61 -2.29 7.89
CA ALA A 111 21.79 -3.11 6.70
C ALA A 111 21.23 -4.53 6.87
N VAL A 112 21.40 -5.13 8.05
CA VAL A 112 20.79 -6.43 8.40
C VAL A 112 19.26 -6.32 8.41
N THR A 113 18.67 -5.27 8.99
CA THR A 113 17.22 -5.05 8.95
C THR A 113 16.70 -4.89 7.52
N PHE A 114 17.38 -4.11 6.68
CA PHE A 114 16.99 -3.97 5.27
C PHE A 114 17.01 -5.31 4.54
N LEU A 115 18.05 -6.15 4.74
CA LEU A 115 18.09 -7.50 4.18
C LEU A 115 16.98 -8.41 4.73
N ALA A 116 16.63 -8.28 6.01
CA ALA A 116 15.57 -9.09 6.63
C ALA A 116 14.14 -8.69 6.20
N VAL A 117 13.93 -7.44 5.77
CA VAL A 117 12.57 -6.87 5.61
C VAL A 117 12.24 -6.44 4.18
N VAL A 118 13.21 -5.99 3.38
CA VAL A 118 12.96 -5.48 2.01
C VAL A 118 12.66 -6.57 0.97
N PRO A 119 13.48 -7.63 0.81
CA PRO A 119 13.10 -8.72 -0.08
C PRO A 119 11.88 -9.45 0.51
N PRO A 120 10.83 -9.74 -0.29
CA PRO A 120 9.65 -10.45 0.17
C PRO A 120 9.97 -11.93 0.35
N TRP A 121 10.58 -12.26 1.49
CA TRP A 121 10.92 -13.64 1.81
C TRP A 121 9.67 -14.52 1.77
N PRO A 122 9.74 -15.77 1.25
CA PRO A 122 8.61 -16.71 1.25
C PRO A 122 8.16 -17.12 2.67
N LEU A 123 8.85 -16.61 3.71
CA LEU A 123 8.45 -16.74 5.10
C LEU A 123 7.28 -15.80 5.48
N TYR A 124 7.11 -14.68 4.77
CA TYR A 124 6.07 -13.66 5.01
C TYR A 124 4.77 -13.89 4.24
N ASN A 125 4.76 -14.73 3.21
CA ASN A 125 3.57 -14.99 2.37
C ASN A 125 3.08 -16.44 2.56
N LYS A 126 2.62 -16.76 3.78
CA LYS A 126 2.25 -18.14 4.18
C LYS A 126 0.75 -18.35 4.36
N ASN A 127 -0.03 -17.31 4.62
CA ASN A 127 -1.46 -17.42 4.86
C ASN A 127 -2.19 -16.59 3.80
N PRO A 128 -2.54 -17.16 2.63
CA PRO A 128 -3.25 -16.40 1.61
C PRO A 128 -4.57 -15.89 2.18
N GLU A 129 -4.71 -14.57 2.24
CA GLU A 129 -5.89 -13.92 2.82
C GLU A 129 -7.14 -14.27 1.99
N ASP A 130 -8.19 -14.78 2.64
CA ASP A 130 -9.47 -15.01 1.96
C ASP A 130 -10.25 -13.69 1.88
N TRP A 131 -10.15 -13.03 0.72
CA TRP A 131 -10.82 -11.77 0.45
C TRP A 131 -12.32 -12.02 0.37
N LEU A 132 -13.06 -11.53 1.37
CA LEU A 132 -14.53 -11.52 1.38
C LEU A 132 -15.05 -11.10 0.00
N ALA A 133 -15.93 -11.91 -0.59
CA ALA A 133 -16.52 -11.64 -1.88
C ALA A 133 -17.06 -10.19 -1.90
N PRO A 134 -16.76 -9.40 -2.96
CA PRO A 134 -17.20 -8.01 -3.03
C PRO A 134 -18.70 -7.99 -2.83
N TYR A 135 -19.18 -7.16 -1.88
CA TYR A 135 -20.56 -7.22 -1.42
C TYR A 135 -21.53 -7.15 -2.61
N SER A 136 -22.10 -8.30 -2.96
CA SER A 136 -23.06 -8.41 -4.03
C SER A 136 -24.35 -7.76 -3.56
N THR A 137 -24.54 -6.48 -3.91
CA THR A 137 -25.81 -5.75 -3.76
C THR A 137 -26.86 -6.35 -4.70
N THR A 138 -27.31 -7.55 -4.33
CA THR A 138 -28.37 -8.34 -4.94
C THR A 138 -29.28 -8.92 -3.84
N SER A 139 -28.79 -8.95 -2.60
CA SER A 139 -29.59 -9.17 -1.38
C SER A 139 -30.04 -7.86 -0.73
N GLY A 140 -30.68 -6.98 -1.52
CA GLY A 140 -31.70 -6.06 -0.98
C GLY A 140 -31.29 -4.68 -0.44
N ILE A 141 -30.03 -4.20 -0.56
CA ILE A 141 -29.76 -2.78 -0.25
C ILE A 141 -30.41 -1.90 -1.31
N ASN A 142 -31.53 -1.27 -0.95
CA ASN A 142 -32.10 -0.16 -1.70
C ASN A 142 -31.47 1.11 -1.14
N ILE A 143 -30.50 1.69 -1.85
CA ILE A 143 -29.97 3.00 -1.51
C ILE A 143 -31.01 4.03 -1.96
N ASP A 144 -31.81 4.51 -1.01
CA ASP A 144 -32.74 5.61 -1.25
C ASP A 144 -32.00 6.94 -1.04
N VAL A 145 -31.91 7.74 -2.11
CA VAL A 145 -31.42 9.11 -2.07
C VAL A 145 -32.58 9.99 -2.54
N ASP A 146 -33.02 10.90 -1.69
CA ASP A 146 -34.13 11.83 -1.92
C ASP A 146 -35.51 11.18 -2.25
N GLY A 147 -35.79 9.98 -1.76
CA GLY A 147 -37.09 9.32 -1.90
C GLY A 147 -37.28 8.55 -3.22
N GLN A 148 -36.24 8.46 -4.05
CA GLN A 148 -36.27 7.70 -5.29
C GLN A 148 -35.25 6.57 -5.27
N LYS A 149 -35.76 5.34 -5.23
CA LYS A 149 -34.97 4.13 -5.38
C LYS A 149 -34.36 4.03 -6.77
N VAL A 150 -33.03 4.03 -6.85
CA VAL A 150 -32.27 3.66 -8.05
C VAL A 150 -31.52 2.36 -7.79
N GLY A 151 -31.71 1.40 -8.69
CA GLY A 151 -31.11 0.07 -8.69
C GLY A 151 -31.11 -0.51 -10.09
#